data_AF-A0A6C0CZ83-F1
#
_entry.id   AF-A0A6C0CZ83-F1
#
_cell.length_a   1.000
_cell.length_b   1.000
_cell.length_c   1.000
_cell.angle_alpha   90.00
_cell.angle_beta   90.00
_cell.angle_gamma   90.00
#
_symmetry.space_group_name_H-M   'P 1'
#
loop_
_entity.id
_entity.type
_entity.pdbx_description
1 polymer ?
#
loop_
_entity_poly.entity_id
_entity_poly.type
_entity_poly.pdbx_seq_one_letter_code
_entity_poly.pdbx_strand_id
1 'polypeptide(L)'
;MIHIFDLDDTLLMSNSYQNYDDIKPNNLLNKLLKDIKYKFIFTNGTFGHAYDALLHMNTPTFNYIFARDNLYKNQRIKPYLDPYLFILKALFPNGCAFIDIIFYDDLLINLKTAKKFNWITVWINPSYKEKPHYVDYKFDTIIDALLFFNYSII
;
A
#
# COMPACT_ATOMS: atom_id res chain seq x y z
N MET A 1 9.76 3.70 10.60
CA MET A 1 8.55 3.90 9.79
C MET A 1 8.16 2.60 9.12
N ILE A 2 6.87 2.34 8.98
CA ILE A 2 6.30 1.18 8.28
C ILE A 2 5.60 1.70 7.03
N HIS A 3 5.82 1.05 5.89
CA HIS A 3 5.15 1.37 4.64
C HIS A 3 4.14 0.27 4.30
N ILE A 4 2.90 0.65 4.05
CA ILE A 4 1.84 -0.25 3.65
C ILE A 4 1.30 0.22 2.31
N PHE A 5 1.27 -0.66 1.33
CA PHE A 5 0.89 -0.32 -0.04
C PHE A 5 -0.36 -1.09 -0.43
N ASP A 6 -1.32 -0.41 -1.04
CA ASP A 6 -2.24 -1.10 -1.93
C ASP A 6 -1.51 -1.61 -3.17
N LEU A 7 -2.10 -2.60 -3.84
CA LEU A 7 -1.53 -3.19 -5.04
C LEU A 7 -2.11 -2.57 -6.31
N ASP A 8 -3.37 -2.88 -6.59
CA ASP A 8 -4.06 -2.46 -7.81
C ASP A 8 -4.21 -0.95 -7.87
N ASP A 9 -3.95 -0.38 -9.05
CA ASP A 9 -3.98 1.06 -9.34
C ASP A 9 -3.12 1.95 -8.41
N THR A 10 -2.23 1.33 -7.62
CA THR A 10 -1.27 1.99 -6.73
C THR A 10 0.16 1.57 -7.06
N LEU A 11 0.51 0.29 -6.87
CA LEU A 11 1.80 -0.29 -7.25
C LEU A 11 1.78 -0.83 -8.69
N LEU A 12 0.65 -1.41 -9.09
CA LEU A 12 0.43 -2.00 -10.41
C LEU A 12 -0.84 -1.42 -11.02
N MET A 13 -0.70 -0.71 -12.13
CA MET A 13 -1.85 -0.11 -12.80
C MET A 13 -2.65 -1.19 -13.54
N SER A 14 -3.92 -1.33 -13.23
CA SER A 14 -4.79 -2.38 -13.80
C SER A 14 -4.93 -2.26 -15.33
N ASN A 15 -4.73 -1.06 -15.87
CA ASN A 15 -4.77 -0.79 -17.31
C ASN A 15 -3.46 -1.08 -18.05
N SER A 16 -2.38 -1.46 -17.36
CA SER A 16 -1.06 -1.67 -17.98
C SER A 16 -0.77 -3.11 -18.40
N TYR A 17 -1.68 -4.05 -18.14
CA TYR A 17 -1.52 -5.47 -18.46
C TYR A 17 -2.87 -6.15 -18.70
N GLN A 18 -2.89 -7.30 -19.40
CA GLN A 18 -4.08 -8.15 -19.54
C GLN A 18 -3.89 -9.50 -18.84
N ASN A 19 -2.66 -10.02 -18.88
CA ASN A 19 -2.23 -11.22 -18.19
C ASN A 19 -0.96 -10.92 -17.36
N TYR A 20 -0.65 -11.75 -16.36
CA TYR A 20 0.55 -11.52 -15.54
C TYR A 20 1.85 -11.54 -16.34
N ASP A 21 1.91 -12.32 -17.42
CA ASP A 21 3.07 -12.37 -18.32
C ASP A 21 3.33 -11.06 -19.08
N ASP A 22 2.33 -10.17 -19.16
CA ASP A 22 2.48 -8.84 -19.78
C ASP A 22 3.18 -7.84 -18.85
N ILE A 23 3.24 -8.14 -17.54
CA ILE A 23 3.78 -7.24 -16.53
C ILE A 23 5.30 -7.13 -16.71
N LYS A 24 5.75 -5.89 -16.89
CA LYS A 24 7.18 -5.59 -17.03
C LYS A 24 7.74 -5.05 -15.72
N PRO A 25 8.85 -5.60 -15.21
CA PRO A 25 9.55 -5.05 -14.06
C PRO A 25 9.91 -3.57 -14.25
N ASN A 26 9.73 -2.78 -13.19
CA ASN A 26 10.16 -1.39 -13.16
C ASN A 26 11.41 -1.25 -12.27
N ASN A 27 12.58 -1.10 -12.90
CA ASN A 27 13.86 -1.05 -12.20
C ASN A 27 13.95 0.10 -11.17
N LEU A 28 13.35 1.25 -11.46
CA LEU A 28 13.36 2.39 -10.54
C LEU A 28 12.49 2.10 -9.32
N LEU A 29 11.26 1.63 -9.54
CA LEU A 29 10.37 1.22 -8.45
C LEU A 29 11.02 0.15 -7.57
N ASN A 30 11.60 -0.88 -8.18
CA ASN A 30 12.23 -1.98 -7.46
C ASN A 30 13.44 -1.52 -6.64
N LYS A 31 14.22 -0.56 -7.16
CA LYS A 31 15.29 0.08 -6.39
C LYS A 31 14.74 0.83 -5.17
N LEU A 32 13.70 1.65 -5.35
CA LEU A 32 13.10 2.43 -4.28
C LEU A 32 12.48 1.54 -3.19
N LEU A 33 11.79 0.46 -3.58
CA LEU A 33 11.20 -0.52 -2.66
C LEU A 33 12.28 -1.32 -1.90
N LYS A 34 13.47 -1.51 -2.49
CA LYS A 34 14.56 -2.26 -1.87
C LYS A 34 15.10 -1.55 -0.63
N ASP A 35 15.12 -0.22 -0.66
CA ASP A 35 15.62 0.61 0.44
C ASP A 35 14.67 0.64 1.65
N ILE A 36 13.42 0.18 1.47
CA ILE A 36 12.41 0.14 2.54
C ILE A 36 12.49 -1.18 3.31
N LYS A 37 12.91 -1.10 4.58
CA LYS A 37 13.07 -2.26 5.46
C LYS A 37 11.75 -2.91 5.89
N TYR A 38 10.74 -2.10 6.24
CA TYR A 38 9.44 -2.56 6.74
C TYR A 38 8.35 -2.15 5.74
N LYS A 39 8.04 -3.05 4.81
CA LYS A 39 7.05 -2.87 3.75
C LYS A 39 6.07 -4.02 3.68
N PHE A 40 4.79 -3.70 3.57
CA PHE A 40 3.68 -4.65 3.57
C PHE A 40 2.72 -4.33 2.43
N ILE A 41 2.06 -5.35 1.90
CA ILE A 41 0.92 -5.16 1.00
C ILE A 41 -0.37 -5.22 1.81
N PHE A 42 -1.32 -4.33 1.49
CA PHE A 42 -2.68 -4.35 2.02
C PHE A 42 -3.71 -4.13 0.90
N THR A 43 -4.20 -5.24 0.35
CA THR A 43 -5.06 -5.27 -0.83
C THR A 43 -6.42 -5.90 -0.53
N ASN A 44 -7.45 -5.47 -1.27
CA ASN A 44 -8.75 -6.14 -1.32
C ASN A 44 -8.77 -7.37 -2.27
N GLY A 45 -7.71 -7.57 -3.06
CA GLY A 45 -7.49 -8.75 -3.88
C GLY A 45 -7.19 -10.01 -3.06
N THR A 46 -7.06 -11.16 -3.73
CA THR A 46 -6.63 -12.41 -3.08
C THR A 46 -5.12 -12.46 -2.90
N PHE A 47 -4.65 -13.29 -1.97
CA PHE A 47 -3.23 -13.50 -1.74
C PHE A 47 -2.54 -14.01 -2.99
N GLY A 48 -3.15 -14.99 -3.69
CA GLY A 48 -2.60 -15.53 -4.94
C GLY A 48 -2.42 -14.44 -6.00
N HIS A 49 -3.44 -13.61 -6.22
CA HIS A 49 -3.35 -12.48 -7.15
C HIS A 49 -2.21 -11.53 -6.78
N ALA A 50 -2.13 -11.14 -5.52
CA ALA A 50 -1.09 -10.22 -5.06
C ALA A 50 0.31 -10.82 -5.18
N TYR A 51 0.46 -12.09 -4.82
CA TYR A 51 1.72 -12.80 -4.93
C TYR A 51 2.19 -12.90 -6.39
N ASP A 52 1.31 -13.32 -7.29
CA ASP A 52 1.63 -13.46 -8.72
C ASP A 52 1.99 -12.11 -9.35
N ALA A 53 1.23 -11.06 -9.05
CA ALA A 53 1.53 -9.70 -9.52
C ALA A 53 2.93 -9.24 -9.08
N LEU A 54 3.24 -9.34 -7.78
CA LEU A 54 4.53 -8.92 -7.23
C LEU A 54 5.71 -9.72 -7.78
N LEU A 55 5.50 -11.01 -8.06
CA LEU A 55 6.47 -11.91 -8.68
C LEU A 55 6.80 -11.43 -10.10
N HIS A 56 5.78 -11.15 -10.93
CA HIS A 56 5.98 -10.69 -12.31
C HIS A 56 6.48 -9.24 -12.40
N MET A 57 6.13 -8.39 -11.43
CA MET A 57 6.77 -7.08 -11.25
C MET A 57 8.24 -7.17 -10.83
N ASN A 58 8.72 -8.35 -10.41
CA ASN A 58 10.06 -8.60 -9.88
C ASN A 58 10.40 -7.66 -8.70
N THR A 59 9.42 -7.42 -7.83
CA THR A 59 9.61 -6.54 -6.67
C THR A 59 10.49 -7.19 -5.59
N PRO A 60 11.22 -6.40 -4.78
CA PRO A 60 11.84 -6.91 -3.57
C PRO A 60 10.81 -7.49 -2.61
N THR A 61 11.19 -8.52 -1.85
CA THR A 61 10.28 -9.22 -0.92
C THR A 61 9.62 -8.27 0.08
N PHE A 62 8.29 -8.38 0.18
CA PHE A 62 7.48 -7.72 1.20
C PHE A 62 7.46 -8.55 2.50
N ASN A 63 7.38 -7.89 3.64
CA ASN A 63 7.38 -8.57 4.94
C ASN A 63 6.13 -9.44 5.14
N TYR A 64 4.98 -8.98 4.63
CA TYR A 64 3.73 -9.75 4.59
C TYR A 64 2.77 -9.17 3.55
N ILE A 65 1.84 -10.00 3.08
CA ILE A 65 0.74 -9.59 2.20
C ILE A 65 -0.57 -9.79 2.97
N PHE A 66 -1.20 -8.68 3.35
CA PHE A 66 -2.54 -8.65 3.90
C PHE A 66 -3.55 -8.58 2.74
N ALA A 67 -4.12 -9.73 2.38
CA ALA A 67 -5.06 -9.89 1.27
C ALA A 67 -6.41 -10.41 1.77
N ARG A 68 -7.48 -10.25 1.00
CA ARG A 68 -8.86 -10.53 1.43
C ARG A 68 -9.07 -11.91 2.05
N ASP A 69 -8.43 -12.93 1.50
CA ASP A 69 -8.58 -14.34 1.86
C ASP A 69 -7.70 -14.77 3.05
N ASN A 70 -6.70 -13.96 3.43
CA ASN A 70 -5.92 -14.16 4.66
C ASN A 70 -6.18 -13.08 5.72
N LEU A 71 -6.94 -12.03 5.37
CA LEU A 71 -7.47 -11.01 6.26
C LEU A 71 -8.74 -11.53 6.92
N TYR A 72 -8.66 -11.79 8.22
CA TYR A 72 -9.76 -11.96 9.17
C TYR A 72 -10.96 -12.84 8.74
N LYS A 73 -11.33 -13.80 9.60
CA LYS A 73 -12.32 -14.86 9.33
C LYS A 73 -13.71 -14.40 8.81
N ASN A 74 -14.09 -13.13 8.98
CA ASN A 74 -15.40 -12.61 8.55
C ASN A 74 -15.37 -11.91 7.18
N GLN A 75 -14.28 -11.99 6.40
CA GLN A 75 -14.14 -11.47 5.02
C GLN A 75 -14.41 -9.96 4.86
N ARG A 76 -14.33 -9.18 5.94
CA ARG A 76 -14.42 -7.72 5.84
C ARG A 76 -13.11 -7.16 5.29
N ILE A 77 -13.21 -6.45 4.18
CA ILE A 77 -12.10 -5.83 3.45
C ILE A 77 -12.09 -4.31 3.61
N LYS A 78 -11.11 -3.60 3.04
CA LYS A 78 -11.17 -2.13 3.00
C LYS A 78 -12.50 -1.71 2.34
N PRO A 79 -13.22 -0.69 2.87
CA PRO A 79 -12.77 0.30 3.84
C PRO A 79 -13.27 0.07 5.28
N TYR A 80 -13.71 -1.15 5.64
CA TYR A 80 -14.16 -1.44 7.02
C TYR A 80 -13.01 -1.25 8.03
N LEU A 81 -13.35 -0.97 9.30
CA LEU A 81 -12.34 -0.75 10.37
C LEU A 81 -11.59 -2.03 10.75
N ASP A 82 -12.27 -3.18 10.67
CA ASP A 82 -11.76 -4.48 11.12
C ASP A 82 -10.40 -4.87 10.51
N PRO A 83 -10.18 -4.79 9.17
CA PRO A 83 -8.89 -5.15 8.59
C PRO A 83 -7.74 -4.24 9.03
N TYR A 84 -7.98 -2.95 9.28
CA TYR A 84 -6.95 -2.03 9.79
C TYR A 84 -6.58 -2.37 11.23
N LEU A 85 -7.58 -2.66 12.07
CA LEU A 85 -7.36 -3.14 13.44
C LEU A 85 -6.60 -4.48 13.47
N PHE A 86 -6.92 -5.38 12.54
CA PHE A 86 -6.20 -6.64 12.39
C PHE A 86 -4.73 -6.41 12.06
N ILE A 87 -4.43 -5.54 11.10
CA ILE A 87 -3.05 -5.17 10.75
C ILE A 87 -2.31 -4.58 11.95
N LEU A 88 -2.93 -3.64 12.67
CA LEU A 88 -2.32 -3.05 13.86
C LEU A 88 -1.98 -4.11 14.92
N LYS A 89 -2.88 -5.07 15.18
CA LYS A 89 -2.63 -6.18 16.11
C LYS A 89 -1.52 -7.12 15.61
N ALA A 90 -1.46 -7.36 14.30
CA ALA A 90 -0.41 -8.20 13.70
C ALA A 90 0.97 -7.53 13.77
N LEU A 91 1.05 -6.22 13.52
CA LEU A 91 2.29 -5.45 13.60
C LEU A 91 2.73 -5.20 15.04
N PHE A 92 1.79 -5.05 15.97
CA PHE A 92 2.03 -4.64 17.34
C PHE A 92 1.30 -5.55 18.35
N PRO A 93 1.67 -6.85 18.44
CA PRO A 93 0.96 -7.82 19.27
C PRO A 93 0.99 -7.51 20.77
N ASN A 94 1.99 -6.73 21.23
CA ASN A 94 2.16 -6.34 22.63
C ASN A 94 1.72 -4.89 22.92
N GLY A 95 0.96 -4.26 22.01
CA GLY A 95 0.48 -2.87 22.15
C GLY A 95 1.21 -1.88 21.23
N CYS A 96 0.63 -0.68 21.07
CA CYS A 96 1.11 0.31 20.10
C CYS A 96 2.56 0.75 20.34
N ALA A 97 3.40 0.60 19.33
CA ALA A 97 4.67 1.32 19.25
C ALA A 97 4.42 2.72 18.67
N PHE A 98 5.23 3.71 19.08
CA PHE A 98 5.29 5.05 18.45
C PHE A 98 6.00 4.97 17.08
N ILE A 99 5.43 4.19 16.14
CA ILE A 99 5.99 4.01 14.81
C ILE A 99 4.96 4.49 13.80
N ASP A 100 5.35 5.48 12.99
CA ASP A 100 4.52 5.97 11.91
C ASP A 100 4.29 4.90 10.84
N ILE A 101 3.04 4.78 10.42
CA ILE A 101 2.61 3.97 9.29
C ILE A 101 2.25 4.93 8.15
N ILE A 102 2.92 4.78 7.00
CA ILE A 102 2.50 5.42 5.75
C ILE A 102 1.68 4.42 4.95
N PHE A 103 0.50 4.84 4.52
CA PHE A 103 -0.40 4.05 3.69
C PHE A 103 -0.63 4.71 2.33
N TYR A 104 -0.28 3.96 1.28
CA TYR A 104 -0.40 4.36 -0.12
C TYR A 104 -1.59 3.61 -0.73
N ASP A 105 -2.58 4.33 -1.24
CA ASP A 105 -3.80 3.76 -1.83
C ASP A 105 -4.40 4.75 -2.83
N ASP A 106 -5.02 4.27 -3.89
CA ASP A 106 -5.67 5.09 -4.92
C ASP A 106 -7.11 5.49 -4.52
N LEU A 107 -7.74 4.73 -3.61
CA LEU A 107 -9.11 4.95 -3.18
C LEU A 107 -9.17 5.80 -1.91
N LEU A 108 -9.70 7.01 -2.07
CA LEU A 108 -9.92 7.97 -0.97
C LEU A 108 -10.68 7.39 0.24
N ILE A 109 -11.60 6.44 0.01
CA ILE A 109 -12.37 5.84 1.10
C ILE A 109 -11.50 4.95 2.01
N ASN A 110 -10.47 4.30 1.45
CA ASN A 110 -9.51 3.50 2.22
C ASN A 110 -8.64 4.43 3.07
N LEU A 111 -8.11 5.50 2.46
CA LEU A 111 -7.32 6.53 3.15
C LEU A 111 -8.12 7.20 4.27
N LYS A 112 -9.40 7.51 4.05
CA LYS A 112 -10.29 8.06 5.08
C LYS A 112 -10.41 7.15 6.29
N THR A 113 -10.44 5.83 6.09
CA THR A 113 -10.43 4.87 7.21
C THR A 113 -9.07 4.80 7.88
N ALA A 114 -7.97 4.73 7.12
CA ALA A 114 -6.61 4.73 7.64
C ALA A 114 -6.33 5.94 8.54
N LYS A 115 -6.84 7.12 8.17
CA LYS A 115 -6.66 8.35 8.95
C LYS A 115 -7.25 8.27 10.35
N LYS A 116 -8.29 7.48 10.57
CA LYS A 116 -8.88 7.23 11.91
C LYS A 116 -7.92 6.50 12.85
N PHE A 117 -6.89 5.86 12.31
CA PHE A 117 -5.83 5.17 13.05
C PHE A 117 -4.52 5.99 13.09
N ASN A 118 -4.57 7.28 12.76
CA ASN A 118 -3.41 8.18 12.68
C ASN A 118 -2.34 7.73 11.67
N TRP A 119 -2.71 6.96 10.65
CA TRP A 119 -1.77 6.64 9.56
C TRP A 119 -1.53 7.89 8.72
N ILE A 120 -0.30 8.04 8.23
CA ILE A 120 0.05 9.02 7.21
C ILE A 120 -0.54 8.50 5.89
N THR A 121 -1.40 9.29 5.27
CA THR A 121 -2.19 8.88 4.12
C THR A 121 -1.63 9.49 2.84
N VAL A 122 -1.34 8.64 1.87
CA VAL A 122 -0.73 9.02 0.59
C VAL A 122 -1.65 8.57 -0.52
N TRP A 123 -2.24 9.55 -1.20
CA TRP A 123 -3.13 9.29 -2.33
C TRP A 123 -2.32 9.21 -3.62
N ILE A 124 -2.36 8.04 -4.25
CA ILE A 124 -1.76 7.81 -5.57
C ILE A 124 -2.85 7.98 -6.61
N ASN A 125 -2.84 9.11 -7.31
CA ASN A 125 -3.84 9.38 -8.32
C ASN A 125 -3.38 10.45 -9.32
N PRO A 126 -3.30 10.14 -10.62
CA PRO A 126 -2.84 11.09 -11.65
C PRO A 126 -3.86 12.19 -11.98
N SER A 127 -5.05 12.18 -11.36
CA SER A 127 -6.09 13.17 -11.62
C SER A 127 -5.79 14.52 -10.94
N TYR A 128 -6.10 15.63 -11.60
CA TYR A 128 -6.02 17.00 -11.04
C TYR A 128 -7.03 17.31 -9.91
N LYS A 129 -7.69 16.30 -9.33
CA LYS A 129 -8.63 16.51 -8.22
C LYS A 129 -7.93 17.09 -6.99
N GLU A 130 -8.64 17.98 -6.32
CA GLU A 130 -8.20 18.52 -5.03
C GLU A 130 -8.07 17.40 -3.98
N LYS A 131 -7.02 17.51 -3.15
CA LYS A 131 -6.73 16.56 -2.08
C LYS A 131 -7.66 16.82 -0.88
N PRO A 132 -8.43 15.84 -0.40
CA PRO A 132 -9.22 16.00 0.82
C PRO A 132 -8.37 16.23 2.07
N HIS A 133 -8.93 16.86 3.10
CA HIS A 133 -8.19 17.18 4.35
C HIS A 133 -7.65 15.95 5.10
N TYR A 134 -8.29 14.78 4.94
CA TYR A 134 -7.87 13.53 5.60
C TYR A 134 -6.77 12.80 4.83
N VAL A 135 -6.38 13.30 3.66
CA VAL A 135 -5.23 12.82 2.89
C VAL A 135 -4.06 13.74 3.22
N ASP A 136 -2.93 13.20 3.66
CA ASP A 136 -1.75 13.98 4.03
C ASP A 136 -0.98 14.41 2.77
N TYR A 137 -0.67 13.45 1.90
CA TYR A 137 0.09 13.68 0.66
C TYR A 137 -0.66 13.15 -0.57
N LYS A 138 -0.41 13.76 -1.73
CA LYS A 138 -0.93 13.32 -3.02
C LYS A 138 0.20 13.30 -4.03
N PHE A 139 0.28 12.24 -4.81
CA PHE A 139 1.22 12.08 -5.92
C PHE A 139 0.52 11.45 -7.11
N ASP A 140 1.03 11.73 -8.31
CA ASP A 140 0.50 11.14 -9.54
C ASP A 140 0.87 9.66 -9.64
N THR A 141 2.07 9.29 -9.17
CA THR A 141 2.56 7.91 -9.16
C THR A 141 3.17 7.51 -7.82
N ILE A 142 3.24 6.20 -7.57
CA ILE A 142 3.94 5.65 -6.41
C ILE A 142 5.44 5.94 -6.44
N ILE A 143 6.04 6.09 -7.63
CA ILE A 143 7.46 6.42 -7.77
C ILE A 143 7.74 7.83 -7.22
N ASP A 144 6.88 8.80 -7.56
CA ASP A 144 7.02 10.18 -7.06
C ASP A 144 6.90 10.23 -5.54
N ALA A 145 5.93 9.48 -4.99
CA ALA A 145 5.76 9.36 -3.56
C ALA A 145 7.00 8.77 -2.89
N LEU A 146 7.53 7.67 -3.42
CA LEU A 146 8.72 7.00 -2.87
C LEU A 146 9.98 7.86 -2.99
N LEU A 147 10.15 8.61 -4.09
CA LEU A 147 11.25 9.58 -4.21
C LEU A 147 11.15 10.67 -3.16
N PHE A 148 9.95 11.19 -2.90
CA PHE A 148 9.71 12.15 -1.82
C PHE A 148 10.11 11.57 -0.47
N PHE A 149 9.55 10.41 -0.06
CA PHE A 149 9.82 9.84 1.28
C PHE A 149 11.24 9.29 1.47
N ASN A 150 11.93 8.85 0.42
CA ASN A 150 13.28 8.30 0.55
C ASN A 150 14.38 9.37 0.55
N TYR A 151 14.16 10.51 -0.11
CA TYR A 151 15.22 11.51 -0.35
C TYR A 151 14.87 12.92 0.13
N SER A 152 13.60 13.23 0.36
CA SER A 152 13.20 14.45 1.04
C SER A 152 13.06 14.12 2.52
N ILE A 153 13.92 14.71 3.36
CA ILE A 153 13.89 14.52 4.81
C ILE A 153 12.53 15.01 5.33
N ILE A 154 11.78 14.13 5.99
CA ILE A 154 10.64 14.45 6.87
C ILE A 154 11.10 14.28 8.31
#